data_AF-A0A7V2KTJ2-F1
#
_entry.id   AF-A0A7V2KTJ2-F1
#
_cell.length_a   1.000
_cell.length_b   1.000
_cell.length_c   1.000
_cell.angle_alpha   90.00
_cell.angle_beta   90.00
_cell.angle_gamma   90.00
#
_symmetry.space_group_name_H-M   'P 1'
#
loop_
_entity.id
_entity.type
_entity.pdbx_description
1 polymer ?
#
loop_
_entity_poly.entity_id
_entity_poly.type
_entity_poly.pdbx_seq_one_letter_code
_entity_poly.pdbx_strand_id
1 'polypeptide(L)' 'MTDMQVVILAGGLATRLGHVTKDRPKSLVRVQGKPFLEYQLDLLRRAGIRNIVLCVGHLGRQIERYFGDGKEHGLDPLQL' A
#
# COMPACT_ATOMS: atom_id res chain seq x y z
N MET A 1 -24.48 -4.08 -1.39
CA MET A 1 -23.37 -3.85 -0.43
C MET A 1 -22.43 -2.83 -1.05
N THR A 2 -22.77 -1.55 -0.99
CA THR A 2 -22.13 -0.53 -1.84
C THR A 2 -21.17 0.40 -1.10
N ASP A 3 -20.73 0.04 0.13
CA ASP A 3 -19.76 0.87 0.84
C ASP A 3 -18.89 0.04 1.80
N MET A 4 -18.09 -0.86 1.23
CA MET A 4 -17.11 -1.63 2.00
C MET A 4 -15.77 -0.89 2.02
N GLN A 5 -15.38 -0.43 3.19
CA GLN A 5 -14.06 0.15 3.42
C GLN A 5 -13.10 -0.92 3.97
N VAL A 6 -11.86 -0.93 3.47
CA VAL A 6 -10.80 -1.81 3.95
C VAL A 6 -9.63 -0.99 4.47
N VAL A 7 -9.13 -1.38 5.64
CA VAL A 7 -7.95 -0.78 6.27
C VAL A 7 -6.76 -1.71 6.12
N ILE A 8 -5.66 -1.20 5.57
CA ILE A 8 -4.39 -1.94 5.42
C ILE A 8 -3.33 -1.32 6.33
N LEU A 9 -2.76 -2.13 7.21
CA LEU A 9 -1.62 -1.75 8.05
C LEU A 9 -0.32 -1.81 7.25
N ALA A 10 0.07 -0.68 6.67
CA ALA A 10 1.22 -0.52 5.78
C ALA A 10 2.48 0.04 6.49
N GLY A 11 2.44 0.23 7.81
CA GLY A 11 3.56 0.68 8.64
C GLY A 11 4.53 -0.41 9.13
N GLY A 12 5.42 0.00 10.04
CA GLY A 12 6.42 -0.86 10.71
C GLY A 12 7.84 -0.75 10.14
N LEU A 13 8.83 -1.12 10.95
CA LEU A 13 10.27 -0.99 10.64
C LEU A 13 10.81 -2.04 9.66
N ALA A 14 10.07 -3.14 9.42
CA ALA A 14 10.47 -4.23 8.54
C ALA A 14 11.85 -4.89 8.83
N THR A 15 12.34 -4.82 10.07
CA THR A 15 13.69 -5.25 10.48
C THR A 15 14.07 -6.68 10.08
N ARG A 16 13.10 -7.59 9.98
CA ARG A 16 13.31 -8.99 9.58
C ARG A 16 13.77 -9.17 8.13
N LEU A 17 13.56 -8.16 7.26
CA LEU A 17 14.01 -8.17 5.87
C LEU A 17 15.43 -7.59 5.70
N GLY A 18 16.07 -7.15 6.79
CA GLY A 18 17.47 -6.71 6.78
C GLY A 18 17.74 -5.59 5.78
N HIS A 19 18.75 -5.77 4.93
CA HIS A 19 19.22 -4.75 3.98
C HIS A 19 18.17 -4.36 2.93
N VAL A 20 17.22 -5.25 2.62
CA VAL A 20 16.18 -5.02 1.58
C VAL A 20 15.26 -3.85 1.95
N THR A 21 15.07 -3.59 3.25
CA THR A 21 14.20 -2.54 3.78
C THR A 21 14.96 -1.47 4.55
N LYS A 22 16.27 -1.33 4.30
CA LYS A 22 17.11 -0.34 4.99
C LYS A 22 16.70 1.10 4.67
N ASP A 23 16.30 1.36 3.43
CA ASP A 23 16.00 2.69 2.89
C ASP A 23 14.55 2.83 2.38
N ARG A 24 13.75 1.77 2.46
CA ARG A 24 12.39 1.70 1.94
C ARG A 24 11.46 0.90 2.86
N PRO A 25 10.17 1.26 2.97
CA PRO A 25 9.20 0.46 3.70
C PRO A 25 8.97 -0.88 2.98
N LYS A 26 8.61 -1.94 3.75
CA LYS A 26 8.25 -3.26 3.18
C LYS A 26 7.21 -3.16 2.07
N SER A 27 6.28 -2.21 2.20
CA SER A 27 5.17 -1.95 1.28
C SER A 27 5.66 -1.59 -0.14
N LEU A 28 6.87 -1.03 -0.24
CA LEU A 28 7.51 -0.64 -1.50
C LEU A 28 8.64 -1.58 -1.95
N VAL A 29 8.86 -2.69 -1.26
CA VAL A 29 9.75 -3.75 -1.75
C VAL A 29 9.15 -4.34 -3.02
N ARG A 30 9.96 -4.44 -4.08
CA ARG A 30 9.51 -4.98 -5.36
C ARG A 30 9.58 -6.50 -5.36
N VAL A 31 8.46 -7.13 -5.72
CA VAL A 31 8.35 -8.55 -6.06
C VAL A 31 8.03 -8.59 -7.55
N GLN A 32 8.83 -9.29 -8.35
CA GLN A 32 8.64 -9.37 -9.81
C GLN A 32 8.43 -7.98 -10.48
N GLY A 33 9.21 -6.99 -10.06
CA GLY A 33 9.16 -5.62 -10.61
C GLY A 33 8.09 -4.69 -10.01
N LYS A 34 7.14 -5.22 -9.22
CA LYS A 34 5.99 -4.48 -8.68
C LYS A 34 6.05 -4.37 -7.15
N PRO A 35 5.75 -3.22 -6.52
CA PRO A 35 5.67 -3.09 -5.07
C PRO A 35 4.73 -4.09 -4.42
N PHE A 36 5.13 -4.60 -3.25
CA PHE A 36 4.36 -5.58 -2.50
C PHE A 36 2.92 -5.10 -2.17
N LEU A 37 2.75 -3.83 -1.78
CA LEU A 37 1.43 -3.30 -1.43
C LEU A 37 0.48 -3.25 -2.64
N GLU A 38 0.98 -3.02 -3.86
CA GLU A 38 0.11 -3.00 -5.04
C GLU A 38 -0.54 -4.36 -5.34
N TYR A 39 0.11 -5.48 -4.97
CA TYR A 39 -0.52 -6.79 -5.11
C TYR A 39 -1.78 -6.92 -4.24
N GLN A 40 -1.75 -6.35 -3.04
CA GLN A 40 -2.91 -6.34 -2.13
C GLN A 40 -4.02 -5.45 -2.69
N LEU A 41 -3.67 -4.27 -3.20
CA LEU A 41 -4.61 -3.34 -3.82
C LEU A 41 -5.26 -3.93 -5.07
N ASP A 42 -4.48 -4.64 -5.90
CA ASP A 42 -5.00 -5.36 -7.07
C ASP A 42 -6.01 -6.44 -6.69
N LEU A 43 -5.73 -7.21 -5.64
CA LEU A 43 -6.64 -8.24 -5.15
C LEU A 43 -7.97 -7.64 -4.68
N LEU A 44 -7.90 -6.57 -3.88
CA LEU A 44 -9.09 -5.86 -3.39
C LEU A 44 -9.89 -5.25 -4.54
N ARG A 45 -9.20 -4.61 -5.49
CA ARG A 45 -9.82 -4.03 -6.68
C ARG A 45 -10.53 -5.08 -7.54
N ARG A 46 -9.91 -6.25 -7.75
CA ARG A 46 -10.54 -7.39 -8.47
C ARG A 46 -11.76 -7.93 -7.74
N ALA A 47 -11.82 -7.81 -6.42
CA ALA A 47 -12.99 -8.13 -5.61
C ALA A 47 -14.04 -7.00 -5.57
N GLY A 48 -13.83 -5.89 -6.29
CA GLY A 48 -14.74 -4.75 -6.32
C GLY A 48 -14.59 -3.76 -5.16
N ILE A 49 -13.55 -3.90 -4.32
CA ILE A 49 -13.28 -3.03 -3.18
C ILE A 49 -12.28 -1.95 -3.61
N ARG A 50 -12.70 -0.67 -3.51
CA ARG A 50 -11.90 0.49 -3.93
C ARG A 50 -11.71 1.55 -2.85
N ASN A 51 -12.54 1.54 -1.80
CA ASN A 51 -12.43 2.44 -0.65
C ASN A 51 -11.41 1.87 0.35
N ILE A 52 -10.18 2.39 0.31
CA ILE A 52 -9.04 1.87 1.08
C ILE A 52 -8.44 2.96 1.98
N VAL A 53 -8.12 2.57 3.22
CA VAL A 53 -7.30 3.34 4.15
C VAL A 53 -5.96 2.65 4.34
N LEU A 54 -4.87 3.38 4.16
CA LEU A 54 -3.51 2.90 4.39
C LEU A 54 -2.98 3.47 5.69
N CYS A 55 -2.95 2.68 6.76
CA CYS A 55 -2.28 3.10 7.99
C CYS A 55 -0.77 3.01 7.82
N VAL A 56 -0.13 4.14 7.53
CA VAL A 56 1.32 4.26 7.33
C VAL A 56 2.04 4.68 8.61
N GLY A 57 3.36 4.48 8.65
CA GLY A 57 4.18 4.79 9.82
C GLY A 57 5.60 5.17 9.42
N HIS A 58 6.61 4.48 9.95
CA HIS A 58 8.01 4.66 9.54
C HIS A 58 8.15 4.63 8.00
N LEU A 59 8.79 5.65 7.43
CA LEU A 59 8.92 5.89 5.98
C LEU A 59 7.58 6.05 5.23
N GLY A 60 6.49 6.39 5.92
CA GLY A 60 5.14 6.56 5.36
C GLY A 60 5.06 7.54 4.20
N ARG A 61 5.81 8.66 4.26
CA ARG A 61 5.91 9.60 3.13
C ARG A 61 6.39 8.98 1.82
N GLN A 62 7.16 7.89 1.85
CA GLN A 62 7.52 7.18 0.62
C GLN A 62 6.30 6.47 0.01
N ILE A 63 5.45 5.90 0.85
CA ILE A 63 4.19 5.25 0.45
C ILE A 63 3.25 6.32 -0.12
N GLU A 64 3.04 7.42 0.61
CA GLU A 64 2.22 8.55 0.15
C GLU A 64 2.67 9.07 -1.23
N ARG A 65 3.98 9.28 -1.41
CA ARG A 65 4.53 9.75 -2.70
C ARG A 65 4.36 8.74 -3.83
N TYR A 66 4.46 7.45 -3.54
CA TYR A 66 4.36 6.42 -4.57
C TYR A 66 2.91 6.22 -5.02
N PHE A 67 1.98 6.13 -4.06
CA PHE A 67 0.57 5.82 -4.35
C PHE A 67 -0.27 7.06 -4.66
N GLY A 68 0.19 8.25 -4.27
CA GLY A 68 -0.53 9.50 -4.49
C GLY A 68 -1.96 9.45 -3.93
N ASP A 69 -2.93 9.85 -4.74
CA ASP A 69 -4.36 9.75 -4.41
C ASP A 69 -4.97 8.38 -4.75
N GLY A 70 -4.19 7.42 -5.25
CA GLY A 70 -4.63 6.07 -5.57
C GLY A 70 -5.35 5.90 -6.90
N LYS A 71 -5.63 6.97 -7.65
CA LYS A 71 -6.39 6.87 -8.91
C LYS A 71 -5.65 6.10 -10.00
N GLU A 72 -4.33 6.27 -10.09
CA GLU A 72 -3.49 5.51 -11.03
C GLU A 72 -3.51 4.00 -10.74
N HIS A 73 -3.92 3.61 -9.53
CA HIS A 73 -4.09 2.21 -9.11
C HIS A 73 -5.55 1.74 -9.19
N GLY A 74 -6.47 2.55 -9.71
CA GLY A 74 -7.89 2.21 -9.87
C GLY A 74 -8.67 2.14 -8.57
N LEU A 75 -8.28 2.95 -7.58
CA LEU A 75 -8.92 3.07 -6.27
C LEU A 75 -9.74 4.37 -6.18
N ASP A 76 -10.64 4.41 -5.19
CA ASP A 76 -11.20 5.68 -4.74
C ASP A 76 -10.09 6.48 -4.02
N PRO A 77 -10.25 7.81 -3.82
CA PRO A 77 -9.21 8.62 -3.19
C PRO A 77 -8.65 7.98 -1.92
N LEU A 78 -7.37 7.61 -1.96
CA LEU A 78 -6.71 6.93 -0.87
C LEU A 78 -6.67 7.81 0.38
N GLN A 79 -7.00 7.20 1.51
CA GLN A 79 -6.85 7.80 2.83
C GLN A 79 -5.58 7.25 3.47
N LEU A 80 -4.73 8.12 4.01
CA LEU A 80 -3.42 7.80 4.59
C LEU A 80 -3.38 8.21 6.07
#